data_AF-A0A9N9G6E7-F1
#
_entry.id   AF-A0A9N9G6E7-F1
#
_cell.length_a   1.000
_cell.length_b   1.000
_cell.length_c   1.000
_cell.angle_alpha   90.00
_cell.angle_beta   90.00
_cell.angle_gamma   90.00
#
_symmetry.space_group_name_H-M   'P 1'
#
loop_
_entity.id
_entity.type
_entity.pdbx_description
1 polymer ?
#
loop_
_entity_poly.entity_id
_entity_poly.type
_entity_poly.pdbx_seq_one_letter_code
_entity_poly.pdbx_strand_id
1 'polypeptide(L)' 'MSTQFFTSELGCPIPANTPHAVSVTLPRWQDNVDYEEGKERVLSKMSNGYP' A
#
# COMPACT_ATOMS: atom_id res chain seq x y z
N MET A 1 -23.57 -9.29 13.02
CA MET A 1 -22.48 -8.29 12.93
C MET A 1 -21.74 -8.59 11.64
N SER A 2 -21.93 -7.76 10.61
CA SER A 2 -21.24 -7.94 9.32
C SER A 2 -19.80 -7.45 9.47
N THR A 3 -18.82 -8.32 9.29
CA THR A 3 -17.41 -7.91 9.26
C THR A 3 -17.18 -7.16 7.96
N GLN A 4 -17.13 -5.82 8.04
CA GLN A 4 -16.73 -4.98 6.93
C GLN A 4 -15.24 -5.23 6.66
N PHE A 5 -14.91 -5.98 5.61
CA PHE A 5 -13.54 -6.05 5.12
C PHE A 5 -13.22 -4.72 4.44
N PHE A 6 -12.52 -3.83 5.14
CA PHE A 6 -11.94 -2.65 4.51
C PHE A 6 -10.76 -3.12 3.65
N THR A 7 -10.97 -3.18 2.33
CA THR A 7 -9.86 -3.33 1.39
C THR A 7 -9.15 -1.99 1.31
N SER A 8 -8.03 -1.83 2.03
CA SER A 8 -7.21 -0.64 1.85
C SER A 8 -6.68 -0.59 0.41
N GLU A 9 -6.78 0.59 -0.21
CA GLU A 9 -6.25 0.83 -1.55
C GLU A 9 -4.74 0.63 -1.61
N LEU A 10 -4.19 0.20 -2.75
CA LEU A 10 -2.74 0.02 -2.94
C LEU A 10 -2.00 1.35 -2.71
N GLY A 11 -0.95 1.32 -1.87
CA GLY A 11 -0.08 2.48 -1.62
C GLY A 11 -0.57 3.45 -0.53
N CYS A 12 -1.67 3.14 0.16
CA CYS A 12 -2.21 3.96 1.25
C CYS A 12 -1.32 3.84 2.52
N PRO A 13 -1.00 4.95 3.21
CA PRO A 13 -0.18 4.93 4.41
C PRO A 13 -0.78 4.10 5.55
N ILE A 14 0.09 3.43 6.31
CA ILE A 14 -0.24 2.71 7.55
C ILE A 14 0.63 3.25 8.70
N PRO A 15 0.04 3.73 9.81
CA PRO A 15 -1.39 3.96 10.05
C PRO A 15 -1.97 5.07 9.16
N ALA A 16 -3.26 4.96 8.82
CA ALA A 16 -3.95 5.98 8.03
C ALA A 16 -3.86 7.37 8.67
N ASN A 17 -3.86 8.43 7.86
CA ASN A 17 -3.78 9.84 8.28
C ASN A 17 -2.53 10.21 9.10
N THR A 18 -1.46 9.42 9.00
CA THR A 18 -0.16 9.77 9.58
C THR A 18 0.74 10.33 8.47
N PRO A 19 1.03 11.65 8.45
CA PRO A 19 1.79 12.28 7.36
C PRO A 19 3.20 11.70 7.18
N HIS A 20 3.77 11.15 8.25
CA HIS A 20 5.11 10.56 8.30
C HIS A 20 5.09 9.03 8.36
N ALA A 21 3.98 8.38 7.97
CA ALA A 21 3.98 6.92 7.84
C ALA A 21 5.03 6.49 6.82
N VAL A 22 5.86 5.51 7.18
CA VAL A 22 6.89 4.93 6.32
C VAL A 22 6.46 3.59 5.73
N SER A 23 5.24 3.15 6.03
CA SER A 23 4.67 1.90 5.55
C SER A 23 3.40 2.19 4.75
N VAL A 24 3.18 1.37 3.72
CA VAL A 24 2.00 1.47 2.85
C VAL A 24 1.32 0.11 2.69
N THR A 25 0.09 0.12 2.19
CA THR A 25 -0.73 -1.07 1.96
C THR A 25 -0.41 -1.75 0.63
N LEU A 26 -0.11 -3.05 0.69
CA LEU A 26 0.04 -3.94 -0.47
C LEU A 26 -1.00 -5.08 -0.34
N PRO A 27 -2.26 -4.86 -0.77
CA PRO A 27 -3.38 -5.74 -0.43
C PRO A 27 -3.35 -7.12 -1.08
N ARG A 28 -2.55 -7.32 -2.14
CA ARG A 28 -2.40 -8.62 -2.81
C ARG A 28 -0.94 -9.08 -2.80
N TRP A 29 -0.74 -10.40 -2.88
CA TRP A 29 0.60 -10.98 -3.07
C TRP A 29 1.32 -10.38 -4.29
N GLN A 30 0.61 -10.22 -5.40
CA GLN A 30 1.18 -9.63 -6.62
C GLN A 30 1.67 -8.19 -6.41
N ASP A 31 1.08 -7.43 -5.47
CA ASP A 31 1.54 -6.08 -5.15
C ASP A 31 2.91 -6.10 -4.45
N ASN A 32 3.20 -7.15 -3.68
CA ASN A 32 4.53 -7.35 -3.09
C ASN A 32 5.55 -7.74 -4.15
N VAL A 33 5.22 -8.70 -5.01
CA VAL A 33 6.10 -9.09 -6.13
C VAL A 33 6.42 -7.89 -7.01
N ASP A 34 5.40 -7.12 -7.38
CA ASP A 34 5.56 -5.99 -8.30
C ASP A 34 6.21 -4.76 -7.67
N TYR A 35 6.16 -4.64 -6.34
CA TYR A 35 6.97 -3.68 -5.58
C TYR A 35 8.46 -4.03 -5.70
N GLU A 36 8.83 -5.28 -5.40
CA GLU A 36 10.22 -5.76 -5.47
C GLU A 36 10.79 -5.75 -6.90
N GLU A 37 9.93 -5.99 -7.91
CA GLU A 37 10.30 -5.88 -9.33
C GLU A 37 10.30 -4.42 -9.85
N GLY A 38 9.93 -3.44 -9.02
CA GLY A 38 9.93 -2.03 -9.39
C GLY A 38 8.90 -1.63 -10.45
N LYS A 39 7.74 -2.30 -10.51
CA LYS A 39 6.73 -1.99 -11.54
C LYS A 39 6.02 -0.66 -11.25
N GLU A 40 5.88 0.17 -12.28
CA GLU A 40 5.24 1.49 -12.18
C GLU A 40 3.82 1.45 -11.60
N ARG A 41 3.07 0.36 -11.81
CA ARG A 41 1.71 0.22 -11.26
C ARG A 41 1.68 0.27 -9.72
N VAL A 42 2.78 -0.09 -9.06
CA VAL A 42 2.93 -0.06 -7.61
C VAL A 42 3.66 1.21 -7.19
N LEU A 43 4.82 1.50 -7.80
CA LEU A 43 5.63 2.66 -7.41
C LEU A 43 4.89 3.99 -7.59
N SER A 44 4.09 4.15 -8.65
CA SER A 44 3.29 5.38 -8.87
C SER A 44 2.16 5.57 -7.86
N LYS A 45 1.80 4.53 -7.11
CA LYS A 45 0.76 4.57 -6.08
C LYS A 45 1.31 4.84 -4.68
N MET A 46 2.62 4.77 -4.49
CA MET A 46 3.25 5.02 -3.19
C MET A 46 3.33 6.53 -2.93
N SER A 47 2.51 7.03 -2.00
CA SER A 47 2.60 8.41 -1.52
C SER A 47 3.68 8.62 -0.45
N ASN A 48 4.11 7.53 0.18
CA ASN A 48 4.99 7.47 1.33
C ASN A 48 5.69 6.11 1.37
N GLY A 49 6.77 6.01 2.16
CA GLY A 49 7.62 4.82 2.22
C GLY A 49 8.93 4.98 1.46
N TYR A 50 9.70 3.89 1.39
CA TYR A 50 10.94 3.82 0.62
C TYR A 50 10.60 3.23 -0.76
N PRO A 51 10.97 3.87 -1.89
CA PRO A 51 10.80 3.29 -3.22
C PRO A 51 11.68 2.05 -3.45
#